data_AF-A0A4R5K9H2-F1
#
_entry.id   AF-A0A4R5K9H2-F1
#
_cell.length_a   1.000
_cell.length_b   1.000
_cell.length_c   1.000
_cell.angle_alpha   90.00
_cell.angle_beta   90.00
_cell.angle_gamma   90.00
#
_symmetry.space_group_name_H-M   'P 1'
#
loop_
_entity.id
_entity.type
_entity.pdbx_description
1 polymer ?
#
loop_
_entity_poly.entity_id
_entity_poly.type
_entity_poly.pdbx_seq_one_letter_code
_entity_poly.pdbx_strand_id
1 'polypeptide(L)'
;MKVLAFIFSLVIATGLMVGGAVLIFVLSPRHSTGVQLLAIFALTVMIYGPLTLGSLTSFWNVTRTEESKRFFNRWLWVVTGLEFLGAIAIIAYAVAAQLPVWIPVLFIAGGIGLTCISLLIGRFLLRRDEAHPQPSRWAPITRKEIRRKIAIVAITFVAVFAVALVVLGALIAGSSGAASHRGVQPLVALAFALLAAGFACVIVSLPLSRRLRDAVGRDLGTIRKVAKVVLSNKKLDLDQGEQVAAAKYAAVIPTTLSFMLGYLILLYLGLGIQQVQQFVSGQADAFQIGFSAFLVVALVVFIPIYVVRIRRARIYASSHADLLPPADAGIAGSTNRE
;
A
#
# COMPACT_ATOMS: atom_id res chain seq x y z
N MET A 1 -5.28 13.36 -11.71
CA MET A 1 -6.04 12.15 -12.10
C MET A 1 -5.57 10.88 -11.38
N LYS A 2 -4.32 10.41 -11.50
CA LYS A 2 -3.90 9.15 -10.83
C LYS A 2 -4.02 9.12 -9.30
N VAL A 3 -3.82 10.25 -8.62
CA VAL A 3 -4.04 10.32 -7.15
C VAL A 3 -5.53 10.14 -6.84
N LEU A 4 -6.42 10.81 -7.59
CA LEU A 4 -7.87 10.68 -7.43
C LEU A 4 -8.34 9.27 -7.76
N ALA A 5 -7.84 8.66 -8.85
CA ALA A 5 -8.17 7.26 -9.19
C ALA A 5 -7.70 6.29 -8.10
N PHE A 6 -6.52 6.50 -7.52
CA PHE A 6 -6.03 5.71 -6.38
C PHE A 6 -6.91 5.90 -5.14
N ILE A 7 -7.21 7.14 -4.76
CA ILE A 7 -8.09 7.44 -3.62
C ILE A 7 -9.47 6.81 -3.84
N PHE A 8 -10.05 6.97 -5.04
CA PHE A 8 -11.33 6.40 -5.40
C PHE A 8 -11.31 4.86 -5.34
N SER A 9 -10.25 4.24 -5.87
CA SER A 9 -10.07 2.78 -5.77
C SER A 9 -9.95 2.31 -4.32
N LEU A 10 -9.26 3.08 -3.46
CA LEU A 10 -9.13 2.77 -2.04
C LEU A 10 -10.47 2.90 -1.31
N VAL A 11 -11.26 3.94 -1.62
CA VAL A 11 -12.60 4.15 -1.05
C VAL A 11 -13.54 3.03 -1.47
N ILE A 12 -13.55 2.66 -2.76
CA ILE A 12 -14.35 1.52 -3.25
C ILE A 12 -13.90 0.22 -2.58
N ALA A 13 -12.59 -0.06 -2.53
CA ALA A 13 -12.05 -1.26 -1.90
C ALA A 13 -12.47 -1.36 -0.43
N THR A 14 -12.35 -0.26 0.30
CA THR A 14 -12.74 -0.17 1.71
C THR A 14 -14.24 -0.36 1.86
N GLY A 15 -15.05 0.29 1.02
CA GLY A 15 -16.50 0.14 1.02
C GLY A 15 -16.95 -1.28 0.73
N LEU A 16 -16.33 -1.96 -0.25
CA LEU A 16 -16.60 -3.36 -0.57
C LEU A 16 -16.15 -4.29 0.55
N MET A 17 -15.01 -4.01 1.19
CA MET A 17 -14.49 -4.82 2.29
C MET A 17 -15.39 -4.70 3.52
N VAL A 18 -15.77 -3.48 3.90
CA VAL A 18 -16.69 -3.22 5.02
C VAL A 18 -18.08 -3.77 4.71
N GLY A 19 -18.63 -3.47 3.53
CA GLY A 19 -19.94 -3.96 3.11
C GLY A 19 -19.99 -5.47 3.04
N GLY A 20 -18.95 -6.11 2.50
CA GLY A 20 -18.82 -7.56 2.47
C GLY A 20 -18.70 -8.17 3.87
N ALA A 21 -17.90 -7.58 4.75
CA ALA A 21 -17.76 -8.04 6.13
C ALA A 21 -19.08 -7.91 6.91
N VAL A 22 -19.79 -6.78 6.76
CA VAL A 22 -21.11 -6.56 7.37
C VAL A 22 -22.13 -7.56 6.83
N LEU A 23 -22.18 -7.77 5.52
CA LEU A 23 -23.09 -8.74 4.90
C LEU A 23 -22.86 -10.16 5.45
N ILE A 24 -21.60 -10.59 5.53
CA ILE A 24 -21.20 -11.86 6.11
C ILE A 24 -21.62 -11.94 7.58
N PHE A 25 -21.34 -10.90 8.37
CA PHE A 25 -21.65 -10.87 9.80
C PHE A 25 -23.16 -10.94 10.06
N VAL A 26 -23.97 -10.16 9.34
CA VAL A 26 -25.43 -10.13 9.49
C VAL A 26 -26.05 -11.46 9.12
N LEU A 27 -25.53 -12.14 8.09
CA LEU A 27 -26.10 -13.38 7.58
C LEU A 27 -25.55 -14.64 8.26
N SER A 28 -24.53 -14.52 9.11
CA SER A 28 -23.89 -15.65 9.80
C SER A 28 -23.78 -15.41 11.32
N PRO A 29 -24.89 -15.44 12.07
CA PRO A 29 -24.90 -14.98 13.47
C PRO A 29 -24.10 -15.85 14.47
N ARG A 30 -23.70 -17.08 14.12
CA ARG A 30 -23.15 -18.05 15.10
C ARG A 30 -22.14 -19.06 14.52
N HIS A 31 -21.06 -18.61 13.91
CA HIS A 31 -20.03 -19.53 13.40
C HIS A 31 -18.68 -19.35 14.06
N SER A 32 -17.93 -20.45 14.10
CA SER A 32 -16.59 -20.48 14.66
C SER A 32 -15.66 -19.53 13.91
N THR A 33 -14.71 -18.95 14.64
CA THR A 33 -13.71 -18.02 14.11
C THR A 33 -12.98 -18.60 12.90
N GLY A 34 -12.72 -19.91 12.88
CA GLY A 34 -12.05 -20.60 11.77
C GLY A 34 -12.82 -20.52 10.44
N VAL A 35 -14.16 -20.63 10.49
CA VAL A 35 -15.00 -20.53 9.29
C VAL A 35 -15.04 -19.09 8.78
N GLN A 36 -15.07 -18.09 9.68
CA GLN A 36 -15.00 -16.67 9.32
C GLN A 36 -13.69 -16.29 8.60
N LEU A 37 -12.57 -16.95 8.93
CA LEU A 37 -11.29 -16.71 8.25
C LEU A 37 -11.33 -17.04 6.76
N LEU A 38 -12.11 -18.05 6.35
CA LEU A 38 -12.29 -18.36 4.93
C LEU A 38 -12.95 -17.20 4.19
N ALA A 39 -13.96 -16.59 4.81
CA ALA A 39 -14.69 -15.47 4.25
C ALA A 39 -13.82 -14.20 4.19
N ILE A 40 -13.04 -13.92 5.25
CA ILE A 40 -12.08 -12.81 5.29
C ILE A 40 -10.99 -13.00 4.23
N PHE A 41 -10.44 -14.21 4.11
CA PHE A 41 -9.45 -14.55 3.10
C PHE A 41 -10.01 -14.33 1.69
N ALA A 42 -11.19 -14.88 1.39
CA ALA A 42 -11.84 -14.73 0.11
C ALA A 42 -12.10 -13.26 -0.24
N LEU A 43 -12.67 -12.49 0.68
CA LEU A 43 -12.89 -11.04 0.53
C LEU A 43 -11.59 -10.30 0.23
N THR A 44 -10.56 -10.55 1.03
CA THR A 44 -9.27 -9.87 0.93
C THR A 44 -8.66 -10.12 -0.45
N VAL A 45 -8.63 -11.38 -0.88
CA VAL A 45 -8.04 -11.75 -2.16
C VAL A 45 -8.87 -11.23 -3.34
N MET A 46 -10.20 -11.38 -3.31
CA MET A 46 -11.11 -10.94 -4.37
C MET A 46 -11.14 -9.42 -4.55
N ILE A 47 -10.84 -8.64 -3.51
CA ILE A 47 -10.79 -7.17 -3.58
C ILE A 47 -9.38 -6.68 -3.89
N TYR A 48 -8.37 -7.13 -3.14
CA TYR A 48 -7.00 -6.62 -3.30
C TYR A 48 -6.24 -7.24 -4.46
N GLY A 49 -6.55 -8.48 -4.86
CA GLY A 49 -5.98 -9.12 -6.06
C GLY A 49 -6.15 -8.25 -7.31
N PRO A 50 -7.39 -7.91 -7.71
CA PRO A 50 -7.66 -7.04 -8.84
C PRO A 50 -6.99 -5.68 -8.74
N LEU A 51 -7.04 -5.06 -7.56
CA LEU A 51 -6.44 -3.74 -7.32
C LEU A 51 -4.93 -3.75 -7.49
N THR A 52 -4.26 -4.81 -7.06
CA THR A 52 -2.81 -4.95 -7.25
C THR A 52 -2.44 -5.12 -8.72
N LEU A 53 -3.22 -5.89 -9.50
CA LEU A 53 -3.03 -6.04 -10.94
C LEU A 53 -3.30 -4.73 -11.70
N GLY A 54 -4.41 -4.06 -11.39
CA GLY A 54 -4.77 -2.76 -11.97
C GLY A 54 -3.74 -1.69 -11.66
N SER A 55 -3.25 -1.65 -10.41
CA SER A 55 -2.16 -0.78 -10.00
C SER A 55 -0.90 -1.07 -10.82
N LEU A 56 -0.46 -2.33 -10.87
CA LEU A 56 0.76 -2.72 -11.57
C LEU A 56 0.72 -2.35 -13.06
N THR A 57 -0.40 -2.62 -13.74
CA THR A 57 -0.61 -2.28 -15.16
C THR A 57 -0.76 -0.77 -15.42
N SER A 58 -1.29 -0.02 -14.45
CA SER A 58 -1.40 1.45 -14.56
C SER A 58 -0.07 2.17 -14.34
N PHE A 59 0.80 1.57 -13.51
CA PHE A 59 2.07 2.17 -13.12
C PHE A 59 3.18 1.77 -14.09
N TRP A 60 3.22 0.55 -14.59
CA TRP A 60 4.33 0.00 -15.37
C TRP A 60 3.92 -0.44 -16.77
N ASN A 61 4.78 -0.19 -17.76
CA ASN A 61 4.58 -0.77 -19.09
C ASN A 61 5.04 -2.23 -19.09
N VAL A 62 4.08 -3.13 -18.83
CA VAL A 62 4.32 -4.58 -18.75
C VAL A 62 4.56 -5.24 -20.10
N THR A 63 4.32 -4.52 -21.21
CA THR A 63 4.41 -5.05 -22.58
C THR A 63 5.72 -4.71 -23.30
N ARG A 64 6.52 -3.79 -22.77
CA ARG A 64 7.69 -3.23 -23.48
C ARG A 64 8.81 -4.24 -23.69
N THR A 65 9.13 -5.03 -22.68
CA THR A 65 10.22 -6.01 -22.70
C THR A 65 9.71 -7.42 -22.41
N GLU A 66 10.40 -8.43 -22.93
CA GLU A 66 10.00 -9.82 -22.75
C GLU A 66 10.11 -10.28 -21.28
N GLU A 67 11.09 -9.75 -20.53
CA GLU A 67 11.19 -9.98 -19.08
C GLU A 67 9.99 -9.39 -18.33
N SER A 68 9.56 -8.18 -18.71
CA SER A 68 8.36 -7.53 -18.15
C SER A 68 7.09 -8.35 -18.41
N LYS A 69 6.92 -8.90 -19.62
CA LYS A 69 5.79 -9.78 -19.96
C LYS A 69 5.80 -11.05 -19.13
N ARG A 70 6.95 -11.75 -19.03
CA ARG A 70 7.08 -12.97 -18.21
C ARG A 70 6.79 -12.70 -16.74
N PHE A 71 7.30 -11.60 -16.20
CA PHE A 71 7.04 -11.21 -14.81
C PHE A 71 5.56 -10.90 -14.58
N PHE A 72 4.94 -10.11 -15.46
CA PHE A 72 3.54 -9.76 -15.37
C PHE A 72 2.64 -11.00 -15.46
N ASN A 73 2.90 -11.90 -16.43
CA ASN A 73 2.15 -13.14 -16.57
C ASN A 73 2.26 -14.01 -15.32
N ARG A 74 3.45 -14.13 -14.72
CA ARG A 74 3.60 -14.84 -13.45
C ARG A 74 2.77 -14.21 -12.33
N TRP A 75 2.74 -12.88 -12.25
CA TRP A 75 1.95 -12.18 -11.24
C TRP A 75 0.44 -12.30 -11.47
N LEU A 76 0.01 -12.27 -12.74
CA LEU A 76 -1.34 -12.57 -13.15
C LEU A 76 -1.74 -13.99 -12.71
N TRP A 77 -0.92 -14.99 -13.00
CA TRP A 77 -1.16 -16.38 -12.57
C TRP A 77 -1.24 -16.53 -11.05
N VAL A 78 -0.37 -15.86 -10.30
CA VAL A 78 -0.42 -15.88 -8.82
C VAL A 78 -1.72 -15.27 -8.31
N VAL A 79 -2.12 -14.10 -8.82
CA VAL A 79 -3.34 -13.42 -8.38
C VAL A 79 -4.59 -14.20 -8.78
N THR A 80 -4.69 -14.66 -10.02
CA THR A 80 -5.83 -15.47 -10.48
C THR A 80 -5.89 -16.82 -9.74
N GLY A 81 -4.74 -17.43 -9.44
CA GLY A 81 -4.69 -18.64 -8.60
C GLY A 81 -5.18 -18.38 -7.18
N LEU A 82 -4.79 -17.25 -6.57
CA LEU A 82 -5.31 -16.84 -5.27
C LEU A 82 -6.82 -16.53 -5.35
N GLU A 83 -7.31 -15.85 -6.37
CA GLU A 83 -8.75 -15.57 -6.58
C GLU A 83 -9.53 -16.88 -6.69
N PHE A 84 -9.01 -17.87 -7.42
CA PHE A 84 -9.61 -19.21 -7.49
C PHE A 84 -9.67 -19.88 -6.11
N LEU A 85 -8.60 -19.81 -5.32
CA LEU A 85 -8.61 -20.29 -3.93
C LEU A 85 -9.60 -19.51 -3.06
N GLY A 86 -9.74 -18.20 -3.28
CA GLY A 86 -10.73 -17.35 -2.64
C GLY A 86 -12.16 -17.76 -3.00
N ALA A 87 -12.41 -18.16 -4.25
CA ALA A 87 -13.70 -18.67 -4.70
C ALA A 87 -14.05 -20.00 -3.99
N ILE A 88 -13.08 -20.90 -3.88
CA ILE A 88 -13.26 -22.14 -3.11
C ILE A 88 -13.53 -21.83 -1.64
N ALA A 89 -12.78 -20.91 -1.04
CA ALA A 89 -12.93 -20.52 0.35
C ALA A 89 -14.31 -19.91 0.64
N ILE A 90 -14.85 -19.04 -0.24
CA ILE A 90 -16.19 -18.47 -0.04
C ILE A 90 -17.30 -19.49 -0.26
N ILE A 91 -17.12 -20.46 -1.16
CA ILE A 91 -18.07 -21.57 -1.34
C ILE A 91 -18.08 -22.46 -0.09
N ALA A 92 -16.89 -22.86 0.39
CA ALA A 92 -16.75 -23.66 1.60
C ALA A 92 -17.34 -22.94 2.81
N TYR A 93 -17.10 -21.63 2.92
CA TYR A 93 -17.73 -20.78 3.92
C TYR A 93 -19.26 -20.79 3.79
N ALA A 94 -19.79 -20.56 2.59
CA ALA A 94 -21.24 -20.52 2.36
C ALA A 94 -21.92 -21.85 2.70
N VAL A 95 -21.29 -22.99 2.36
CA VAL A 95 -21.82 -24.33 2.70
C VAL A 95 -21.77 -24.57 4.20
N ALA A 96 -20.63 -24.30 4.85
CA ALA A 96 -20.49 -24.45 6.29
C ALA A 96 -21.45 -23.53 7.06
N ALA A 97 -21.72 -22.35 6.50
CA ALA A 97 -22.58 -21.34 7.08
C ALA A 97 -24.06 -21.45 6.68
N GLN A 98 -24.42 -22.44 5.86
CA GLN A 98 -25.75 -22.63 5.30
C GLN A 98 -26.31 -21.36 4.65
N LEU A 99 -25.43 -20.59 4.01
CA LEU A 99 -25.79 -19.34 3.35
C LEU A 99 -26.49 -19.63 2.01
N PRO A 100 -27.38 -18.72 1.57
CA PRO A 100 -27.98 -18.80 0.25
C PRO A 100 -26.93 -18.86 -0.87
N VAL A 101 -27.17 -19.69 -1.89
CA VAL A 101 -26.26 -19.91 -3.02
C VAL A 101 -25.91 -18.62 -3.79
N TRP A 102 -26.78 -17.61 -3.75
CA TRP A 102 -26.52 -16.34 -4.42
C TRP A 102 -25.34 -15.56 -3.80
N ILE A 103 -24.99 -15.79 -2.53
CA ILE A 103 -23.89 -15.07 -1.86
C ILE A 103 -22.53 -15.40 -2.46
N PRO A 104 -22.08 -16.68 -2.51
CA PRO A 104 -20.82 -17.00 -3.16
C PRO A 104 -20.82 -16.62 -4.64
N VAL A 105 -21.94 -16.76 -5.34
CA VAL A 105 -22.08 -16.31 -6.75
C VAL A 105 -21.82 -14.81 -6.86
N LEU A 106 -22.40 -13.98 -5.99
CA LEU A 106 -22.20 -12.53 -5.97
C LEU A 106 -20.73 -12.16 -5.72
N PHE A 107 -20.07 -12.79 -4.74
CA PHE A 107 -18.66 -12.52 -4.44
C PHE A 107 -17.72 -12.92 -5.59
N ILE A 108 -17.96 -14.09 -6.22
CA ILE A 108 -17.17 -14.56 -7.35
C ILE A 108 -17.38 -13.66 -8.57
N ALA A 109 -18.63 -13.35 -8.91
CA ALA A 109 -18.97 -12.45 -10.01
C ALA A 109 -18.39 -11.05 -9.78
N GLY A 110 -18.47 -10.54 -8.55
CA GLY A 110 -17.87 -9.27 -8.13
C GLY A 110 -16.35 -9.27 -8.28
N GLY A 111 -15.68 -10.33 -7.83
CA GLY A 111 -14.23 -10.51 -8.00
C GLY A 111 -13.81 -10.51 -9.47
N ILE A 112 -14.44 -11.35 -10.31
CA ILE A 112 -14.19 -11.39 -11.76
C ILE A 112 -14.40 -10.00 -12.39
N GLY A 113 -15.52 -9.35 -12.05
CA GLY A 113 -15.83 -8.00 -12.53
C GLY A 113 -14.75 -6.99 -12.15
N LEU A 114 -14.30 -7.00 -10.90
CA LEU A 114 -13.21 -6.15 -10.41
C LEU A 114 -11.90 -6.44 -11.15
N THR A 115 -11.56 -7.70 -11.41
CA THR A 115 -10.34 -8.08 -12.18
C THR A 115 -10.40 -7.50 -13.59
N CYS A 116 -11.52 -7.71 -14.30
CA CYS A 116 -11.72 -7.17 -15.64
C CYS A 116 -11.62 -5.64 -15.65
N ILE A 117 -12.35 -4.96 -14.77
CA ILE A 117 -12.35 -3.49 -14.66
C ILE A 117 -10.95 -2.98 -14.33
N SER A 118 -10.25 -3.60 -13.39
CA SER A 118 -8.92 -3.18 -12.96
C SER A 118 -7.90 -3.28 -14.10
N LEU A 119 -7.93 -4.36 -14.89
CA LEU A 119 -7.07 -4.53 -16.07
C LEU A 119 -7.38 -3.52 -17.18
N LEU A 120 -8.67 -3.24 -17.42
CA LEU A 120 -9.11 -2.26 -18.42
C LEU A 120 -8.70 -0.83 -18.04
N ILE A 121 -9.03 -0.42 -16.81
CA ILE A 121 -8.68 0.91 -16.28
C ILE A 121 -7.16 1.07 -16.22
N GLY A 122 -6.42 0.04 -15.80
CA GLY A 122 -4.96 0.08 -15.73
C GLY A 122 -4.33 0.38 -17.09
N ARG A 123 -4.74 -0.35 -18.14
CA ARG A 123 -4.28 -0.12 -19.51
C ARG A 123 -4.70 1.25 -20.05
N PHE A 124 -5.93 1.67 -19.78
CA PHE A 124 -6.43 2.97 -20.20
C PHE A 124 -5.63 4.12 -19.57
N LEU A 125 -5.38 4.07 -18.26
CA LEU A 125 -4.59 5.06 -17.54
C LEU A 125 -3.14 5.11 -18.02
N LEU A 126 -2.55 3.96 -18.37
CA LEU A 126 -1.20 3.91 -18.93
C LEU A 126 -1.15 4.59 -20.30
N ARG A 127 -2.07 4.24 -21.22
CA ARG A 127 -2.15 4.85 -22.56
C ARG A 127 -2.35 6.36 -22.49
N ARG A 128 -3.19 6.84 -21.58
CA ARG A 128 -3.40 8.28 -21.37
C ARG A 128 -2.13 8.98 -20.88
N ASP A 129 -1.39 8.36 -19.96
CA ASP A 129 -0.11 8.85 -19.43
C ASP A 129 1.01 8.84 -20.49
N GLU A 130 0.96 7.94 -21.46
CA GLU A 130 1.89 7.87 -22.60
C GLU A 130 1.55 8.92 -23.65
N ALA A 131 0.24 9.16 -23.90
CA ALA A 131 -0.22 10.19 -24.83
C ALA A 131 0.05 11.62 -24.34
N HIS A 132 0.14 11.83 -23.02
CA HIS A 132 0.40 13.15 -22.41
C HIS A 132 1.62 13.08 -21.50
N PRO A 133 2.84 12.95 -22.06
CA PRO A 133 4.05 12.88 -21.27
C PRO A 133 4.24 14.20 -20.53
N GLN A 134 4.18 14.16 -19.20
CA GLN A 134 4.58 15.32 -18.40
C GLN A 134 6.10 15.44 -18.45
N PRO A 135 6.66 16.63 -18.76
CA PRO A 135 8.10 16.85 -18.75
C PRO A 135 8.61 16.74 -17.30
N SER A 136 9.06 15.54 -16.94
CA SER A 136 9.63 15.25 -15.62
C SER A 136 11.11 15.59 -15.65
N ARG A 137 11.46 16.86 -15.36
CA ARG A 137 12.85 17.23 -15.12
C ARG A 137 13.28 16.55 -13.82
N TRP A 138 14.24 15.64 -13.93
CA TRP A 138 14.80 14.98 -12.76
C TRP A 138 15.39 16.05 -11.84
N ALA A 139 14.98 16.02 -10.57
CA ALA A 139 15.46 16.92 -9.54
C ALA A 139 15.70 16.14 -8.25
N PRO A 140 16.82 16.38 -7.55
CA PRO A 140 17.09 15.73 -6.27
C PRO A 140 16.04 16.11 -5.22
N ILE A 141 15.74 15.18 -4.32
CA ILE A 141 14.78 15.44 -3.23
C ILE A 141 15.42 16.40 -2.24
N THR A 142 14.79 17.56 -2.05
CA THR A 142 15.28 18.57 -1.11
C THR A 142 14.88 18.22 0.33
N ARG A 143 15.71 18.63 1.31
CA ARG A 143 15.39 18.47 2.75
C ARG A 143 14.09 19.19 3.12
N LYS A 144 13.79 20.33 2.47
CA LYS A 144 12.55 21.09 2.67
C LYS A 144 11.32 20.28 2.23
N GLU A 145 11.41 19.55 1.11
CA GLU A 145 10.33 18.67 0.66
C GLU A 145 10.06 17.54 1.66
N ILE A 146 11.13 16.92 2.19
CA ILE A 146 11.01 15.86 3.22
C ILE A 146 10.35 16.41 4.49
N ARG A 147 10.83 17.54 5.01
CA ARG A 147 10.26 18.19 6.20
C ARG A 147 8.78 18.54 6.02
N ARG A 148 8.40 19.08 4.85
CA ARG A 148 6.99 19.36 4.54
C ARG A 148 6.13 18.11 4.56
N LYS A 149 6.61 17.00 3.98
CA LYS A 149 5.87 15.71 3.98
C LYS A 149 5.74 15.14 5.39
N ILE A 150 6.80 15.21 6.21
CA ILE A 150 6.75 14.81 7.62
C ILE A 150 5.73 15.67 8.39
N ALA A 151 5.75 17.00 8.17
CA ALA A 151 4.79 17.90 8.79
C ALA A 151 3.34 17.56 8.42
N ILE A 152 3.06 17.22 7.15
CA ILE A 152 1.72 16.77 6.73
C ILE A 152 1.30 15.52 7.50
N VAL A 153 2.18 14.52 7.66
CA VAL A 153 1.89 13.30 8.41
C VAL A 153 1.60 13.63 9.89
N ALA A 154 2.44 14.46 10.51
CA ALA A 154 2.27 14.88 11.90
C ALA A 154 0.98 15.69 12.12
N ILE A 155 0.67 16.64 11.23
CA ILE A 155 -0.57 17.42 11.29
C ILE A 155 -1.78 16.51 11.11
N THR A 156 -1.73 15.54 10.19
CA THR A 156 -2.81 14.57 9.99
C THR A 156 -3.03 13.74 11.25
N PHE A 157 -1.96 13.28 11.88
CA PHE A 157 -2.03 12.57 13.16
C PHE A 157 -2.73 13.42 14.23
N VAL A 158 -2.26 14.65 14.47
CA VAL A 158 -2.80 15.53 15.51
C VAL A 158 -4.25 15.89 15.23
N ALA A 159 -4.60 16.22 13.98
CA ALA A 159 -5.95 16.57 13.58
C ALA A 159 -6.93 15.41 13.77
N VAL A 160 -6.59 14.21 13.30
CA VAL A 160 -7.44 13.03 13.45
C VAL A 160 -7.54 12.60 14.91
N PHE A 161 -6.46 12.70 15.68
CA PHE A 161 -6.47 12.42 17.12
C PHE A 161 -7.43 13.35 17.85
N ALA A 162 -7.34 14.66 17.60
CA ALA A 162 -8.22 15.65 18.21
C ALA A 162 -9.69 15.42 17.83
N VAL A 163 -9.98 15.20 16.53
CA VAL A 163 -11.34 14.92 16.05
C VAL A 163 -11.88 13.63 16.67
N ALA A 164 -11.09 12.55 16.70
CA ALA A 164 -11.52 11.28 17.28
C ALA A 164 -11.78 11.40 18.79
N LEU A 165 -10.96 12.16 19.53
CA LEU A 165 -11.20 12.44 20.95
C LEU A 165 -12.53 13.19 21.16
N VAL A 166 -12.80 14.23 20.36
CA VAL A 166 -14.05 15.01 20.46
C VAL A 166 -15.25 14.15 20.12
N VAL A 167 -15.22 13.42 18.99
CA VAL A 167 -16.33 12.58 18.54
C VAL A 167 -16.62 11.46 19.54
N LEU A 168 -15.61 10.72 19.97
CA LEU A 168 -15.80 9.64 20.95
C LEU A 168 -16.24 10.21 22.31
N GLY A 169 -15.76 11.40 22.70
CA GLY A 169 -16.15 12.05 23.94
C GLY A 169 -17.62 12.46 23.94
N ALA A 170 -18.08 13.04 22.83
CA ALA A 170 -19.49 13.38 22.63
C ALA A 170 -20.39 12.13 22.64
N LEU A 171 -19.96 11.04 21.98
CA LEU A 171 -20.71 9.77 21.95
C LEU A 171 -20.85 9.16 23.37
N ILE A 172 -19.79 9.19 24.17
CA ILE A 172 -19.82 8.65 25.54
C ILE A 172 -20.67 9.54 26.45
N ALA A 173 -20.54 10.87 26.35
CA ALA A 173 -21.33 11.81 27.16
C ALA A 173 -22.84 11.68 26.93
N GLY A 174 -23.26 11.29 25.71
CA GLY A 174 -24.66 10.99 25.39
C GLY A 174 -25.16 9.62 25.83
N SER A 175 -24.29 8.74 26.32
CA SER A 175 -24.64 7.38 26.76
C SER A 175 -24.77 7.28 28.28
N SER A 176 -25.88 6.74 28.78
CA SER A 176 -26.21 6.66 30.21
C SER A 176 -25.35 5.68 31.03
N GLY A 177 -24.41 4.95 30.40
CA GLY A 177 -23.52 3.95 31.02
C GLY A 177 -22.04 4.37 31.17
N ALA A 178 -21.73 5.68 31.10
CA ALA A 178 -20.42 6.24 30.76
C ALA A 178 -19.24 6.07 31.76
N ALA A 179 -19.41 5.43 32.92
CA ALA A 179 -18.36 5.41 33.95
C ALA A 179 -17.23 4.40 33.69
N SER A 180 -17.53 3.23 33.10
CA SER A 180 -16.58 2.12 32.92
C SER A 180 -15.64 2.26 31.72
N HIS A 181 -15.84 3.23 30.82
CA HIS A 181 -15.15 3.27 29.51
C HIS A 181 -14.23 4.48 29.28
N ARG A 182 -14.03 5.36 30.28
CA ARG A 182 -13.26 6.61 30.12
C ARG A 182 -11.78 6.39 29.75
N GLY A 183 -11.17 5.28 30.15
CA GLY A 183 -9.78 4.95 29.82
C GLY A 183 -9.55 4.38 28.40
N VAL A 184 -10.61 3.87 27.75
CA VAL A 184 -10.50 3.20 26.43
C VAL A 184 -10.54 4.22 25.28
N GLN A 185 -11.26 5.33 25.48
CA GLN A 185 -11.42 6.41 24.52
C GLN A 185 -10.10 6.95 23.93
N PRO A 186 -9.09 7.35 24.73
CA PRO A 186 -7.84 7.90 24.18
C PRO A 186 -7.06 6.86 23.36
N LEU A 187 -7.12 5.58 23.73
CA LEU A 187 -6.48 4.50 22.98
C LEU A 187 -7.16 4.26 21.62
N VAL A 188 -8.50 4.33 21.54
CA VAL A 188 -9.22 4.22 20.27
C VAL A 188 -8.90 5.41 19.37
N ALA A 189 -8.93 6.63 19.92
CA ALA A 189 -8.54 7.83 19.19
C ALA A 189 -7.10 7.75 18.68
N LEU A 190 -6.18 7.25 19.51
CA LEU A 190 -4.78 7.03 19.15
C LEU A 190 -4.63 6.03 18.00
N ALA A 191 -5.35 4.90 18.06
CA ALA A 191 -5.35 3.91 16.98
C ALA A 191 -5.81 4.53 15.65
N PHE A 192 -6.92 5.27 15.64
CA PHE A 192 -7.40 5.96 14.44
C PHE A 192 -6.40 7.00 13.92
N ALA A 193 -5.79 7.79 14.81
CA ALA A 193 -4.78 8.76 14.44
C ALA A 193 -3.54 8.12 13.80
N LEU A 194 -3.07 6.99 14.35
CA LEU A 194 -1.95 6.22 13.80
C LEU A 194 -2.29 5.64 12.42
N LEU A 195 -3.47 5.06 12.26
CA LEU A 195 -3.93 4.54 10.97
C LEU A 195 -4.00 5.67 9.92
N ALA A 196 -4.59 6.81 10.27
CA ALA A 196 -4.69 7.96 9.38
C ALA A 196 -3.32 8.55 9.02
N ALA A 197 -2.40 8.66 9.98
CA ALA A 197 -1.03 9.08 9.74
C ALA A 197 -0.28 8.09 8.84
N GLY A 198 -0.53 6.78 9.01
CA GLY A 198 -0.05 5.74 8.10
C GLY A 198 -0.54 5.98 6.67
N PHE A 199 -1.83 6.22 6.46
CA PHE A 199 -2.35 6.55 5.13
C PHE A 199 -1.75 7.86 4.58
N ALA A 200 -1.54 8.86 5.43
CA ALA A 200 -0.84 10.08 5.03
C ALA A 200 0.57 9.78 4.51
N CYS A 201 1.33 8.88 5.15
CA CYS A 201 2.64 8.41 4.66
C CYS A 201 2.54 7.84 3.24
N VAL A 202 1.53 7.01 2.96
CA VAL A 202 1.30 6.47 1.61
C VAL A 202 1.02 7.60 0.61
N ILE A 203 0.10 8.51 0.94
CA ILE A 203 -0.31 9.61 0.07
C ILE A 203 0.88 10.53 -0.25
N VAL A 204 1.66 10.94 0.76
CA VAL A 204 2.82 11.83 0.55
C VAL A 204 3.97 11.12 -0.18
N SER A 205 4.01 9.78 -0.17
CA SER A 205 4.98 8.99 -0.92
C SER A 205 4.63 8.83 -2.40
N LEU A 206 3.36 9.00 -2.80
CA LEU A 206 2.94 8.83 -4.20
C LEU A 206 3.75 9.66 -5.22
N PRO A 207 4.03 10.97 -4.98
CA PRO A 207 4.88 11.74 -5.89
C PRO A 207 6.32 11.21 -5.97
N LEU A 208 6.84 10.63 -4.88
CA LEU A 208 8.19 10.04 -4.85
C LEU A 208 8.22 8.77 -5.70
N SER A 209 7.19 7.92 -5.58
CA SER A 209 7.05 6.72 -6.41
C SER A 209 6.94 7.06 -7.91
N ARG A 210 6.33 8.19 -8.26
CA ARG A 210 6.32 8.69 -9.65
C ARG A 210 7.71 9.10 -10.13
N ARG A 211 8.46 9.87 -9.34
CA ARG A 211 9.85 10.25 -9.69
C ARG A 211 10.73 9.02 -9.85
N LEU A 212 10.56 8.03 -8.98
CA LEU A 212 11.28 6.76 -9.02
C LEU A 212 10.96 5.97 -10.28
N ARG A 213 9.69 5.97 -10.69
CA ARG A 213 9.26 5.37 -11.96
C ARG A 213 9.84 6.09 -13.17
N ASP A 214 9.78 7.41 -13.19
CA ASP A 214 10.28 8.22 -14.31
C ASP A 214 11.81 8.11 -14.43
N ALA A 215 12.52 7.96 -13.30
CA ALA A 215 13.97 7.74 -13.28
C ALA A 215 14.41 6.47 -14.03
N VAL A 216 13.54 5.46 -14.13
CA VAL A 216 13.85 4.16 -14.76
C VAL A 216 13.05 3.95 -16.05
N GLY A 217 12.50 5.02 -16.64
CA GLY A 217 11.87 4.95 -17.97
C GLY A 217 10.58 4.12 -18.05
N ARG A 218 9.89 3.90 -16.91
CA ARG A 218 8.60 3.17 -16.81
C ARG A 218 8.64 1.68 -17.22
N ASP A 219 9.83 1.10 -17.39
CA ASP A 219 9.99 -0.33 -17.70
C ASP A 219 10.16 -1.15 -16.41
N LEU A 220 9.31 -2.17 -16.26
CA LEU A 220 9.31 -3.06 -15.09
C LEU A 220 10.56 -3.96 -15.05
N GLY A 221 11.11 -4.34 -16.20
CA GLY A 221 12.34 -5.12 -16.31
C GLY A 221 13.54 -4.32 -15.82
N THR A 222 13.69 -3.10 -16.35
CA THR A 222 14.78 -2.21 -15.99
C THR A 222 14.74 -1.84 -14.50
N ILE A 223 13.57 -1.51 -13.92
CA ILE A 223 13.51 -1.23 -12.47
C ILE A 223 13.89 -2.45 -11.64
N ARG A 224 13.54 -3.67 -12.05
CA ARG A 224 13.92 -4.88 -11.32
C ARG A 224 15.43 -5.10 -11.39
N LYS A 225 16.04 -4.91 -12.55
CA LYS A 225 17.50 -5.00 -12.75
C LYS A 225 18.21 -3.95 -11.88
N VAL A 226 17.81 -2.69 -12.00
CA VAL A 226 18.31 -1.56 -11.21
C VAL A 226 18.13 -1.80 -9.70
N ALA A 227 16.94 -2.20 -9.27
CA ALA A 227 16.66 -2.46 -7.86
C ALA A 227 17.51 -3.61 -7.30
N LYS A 228 17.80 -4.67 -8.09
CA LYS A 228 18.72 -5.73 -7.68
C LYS A 228 20.14 -5.20 -7.51
N VAL A 229 20.63 -4.38 -8.42
CA VAL A 229 21.98 -3.78 -8.30
C VAL A 229 22.05 -2.87 -7.07
N VAL A 230 21.12 -1.92 -6.94
CA VAL A 230 21.15 -0.90 -5.87
C VAL A 230 20.83 -1.48 -4.48
N LEU A 231 19.79 -2.32 -4.37
CA LEU A 231 19.32 -2.81 -3.06
C LEU A 231 19.97 -4.13 -2.63
N SER A 232 20.37 -4.97 -3.58
CA SER A 232 20.93 -6.30 -3.31
C SER A 232 22.43 -6.39 -3.59
N ASN A 233 23.08 -5.31 -4.05
CA ASN A 233 24.50 -5.27 -4.40
C ASN A 233 24.90 -6.37 -5.40
N LYS A 234 24.00 -6.76 -6.30
CA LYS A 234 24.29 -7.76 -7.32
C LYS A 234 25.08 -7.13 -8.44
N LYS A 235 26.19 -7.76 -8.84
CA LYS A 235 26.97 -7.41 -10.03
C LYS A 235 26.18 -7.88 -11.26
N LEU A 236 25.51 -6.95 -11.93
CA LEU A 236 24.85 -7.17 -13.21
C LEU A 236 25.42 -6.10 -14.15
N ASP A 237 25.76 -6.50 -15.37
CA ASP A 237 26.26 -5.54 -16.36
C ASP A 237 25.12 -4.59 -16.73
N LEU A 238 25.30 -3.33 -16.35
CA LEU A 238 24.39 -2.23 -16.65
C LEU A 238 24.98 -1.44 -17.80
N ASP A 239 24.17 -1.22 -18.83
CA ASP A 239 24.50 -0.25 -19.88
C ASP A 239 24.64 1.17 -19.30
N GLN A 240 25.32 2.07 -20.00
CA GLN A 240 25.59 3.43 -19.53
C GLN A 240 24.30 4.18 -19.18
N GLY A 241 23.23 3.99 -19.96
CA GLY A 241 21.90 4.54 -19.65
C GLY A 241 21.27 3.94 -18.39
N GLU A 242 21.48 2.64 -18.14
CA GLU A 242 20.98 1.95 -16.95
C GLU A 242 21.76 2.33 -15.69
N GLN A 243 23.05 2.65 -15.80
CA GLN A 243 23.86 3.15 -14.69
C GLN A 243 23.37 4.52 -14.21
N VAL A 244 23.07 5.45 -15.13
CA VAL A 244 22.47 6.75 -14.80
C VAL A 244 21.09 6.56 -14.16
N ALA A 245 20.26 5.65 -14.70
CA ALA A 245 18.97 5.32 -14.11
C ALA A 245 19.12 4.73 -12.69
N ALA A 246 20.13 3.90 -12.47
CA ALA A 246 20.44 3.33 -11.16
C ALA A 246 20.88 4.37 -10.14
N ALA A 247 21.72 5.33 -10.53
CA ALA A 247 22.09 6.45 -9.68
C ALA A 247 20.87 7.31 -9.31
N LYS A 248 20.03 7.66 -10.29
CA LYS A 248 18.78 8.40 -10.06
C LYS A 248 17.81 7.65 -9.15
N TYR A 249 17.68 6.33 -9.33
CA TYR A 249 16.88 5.46 -8.47
C TYR A 249 17.42 5.44 -7.04
N ALA A 250 18.74 5.26 -6.87
CA ALA A 250 19.41 5.21 -5.58
C ALA A 250 19.27 6.50 -4.77
N ALA A 251 19.18 7.66 -5.45
CA ALA A 251 18.93 8.95 -4.79
C ALA A 251 17.51 9.09 -4.22
N VAL A 252 16.50 8.44 -4.82
CA VAL A 252 15.07 8.61 -4.50
C VAL A 252 14.52 7.48 -3.60
N ILE A 253 15.00 6.25 -3.80
CA ILE A 253 14.50 5.07 -3.09
C ILE A 253 14.66 5.12 -1.56
N PRO A 254 15.74 5.68 -0.95
CA PRO A 254 15.90 5.68 0.51
C PRO A 254 14.79 6.47 1.20
N THR A 255 14.41 7.61 0.63
CA THR A 255 13.33 8.45 1.13
C THR A 255 11.98 7.75 0.98
N THR A 256 11.75 7.13 -0.17
CA THR A 256 10.51 6.37 -0.43
C THR A 256 10.36 5.21 0.56
N LEU A 257 11.42 4.41 0.77
CA LEU A 257 11.44 3.32 1.73
C LEU A 257 11.29 3.80 3.18
N SER A 258 11.78 4.99 3.51
CA SER A 258 11.62 5.57 4.85
C SER A 258 10.16 5.93 5.14
N PHE A 259 9.44 6.50 4.17
CA PHE A 259 7.99 6.73 4.29
C PHE A 259 7.20 5.42 4.34
N MET A 260 7.60 4.41 3.55
CA MET A 260 6.97 3.09 3.59
C MET A 260 7.19 2.38 4.93
N LEU A 261 8.38 2.52 5.52
CA LEU A 261 8.68 2.04 6.86
C LEU A 261 7.86 2.78 7.91
N GLY A 262 7.74 4.11 7.80
CA GLY A 262 6.87 4.91 8.66
C GLY A 262 5.41 4.48 8.58
N TYR A 263 4.88 4.26 7.37
CA TYR A 263 3.55 3.69 7.16
C TYR A 263 3.40 2.34 7.87
N LEU A 264 4.34 1.41 7.68
CA LEU A 264 4.29 0.07 8.27
C LEU A 264 4.32 0.13 9.80
N ILE A 265 5.19 0.96 10.39
CA ILE A 265 5.24 1.13 11.85
C ILE A 265 3.93 1.70 12.39
N LEU A 266 3.42 2.78 11.79
CA LEU A 266 2.19 3.45 12.25
C LEU A 266 0.98 2.53 12.11
N LEU A 267 0.87 1.81 10.98
CA LEU A 267 -0.21 0.86 10.73
C LEU A 267 -0.21 -0.26 11.78
N TYR A 268 0.93 -0.93 11.97
CA TYR A 268 1.03 -2.06 12.89
C TYR A 268 0.90 -1.63 14.34
N LEU A 269 1.38 -0.43 14.71
CA LEU A 269 1.18 0.12 16.04
C LEU A 269 -0.30 0.45 16.30
N GLY A 270 -0.99 1.03 15.31
CA GLY A 270 -2.43 1.30 15.39
C GLY A 270 -3.25 0.01 15.56
N LEU A 271 -2.94 -1.02 14.77
CA LEU A 271 -3.56 -2.35 14.90
C LEU A 271 -3.20 -3.01 16.25
N GLY A 272 -1.94 -2.89 16.70
CA GLY A 272 -1.50 -3.44 17.98
C GLY A 272 -2.24 -2.81 19.17
N ILE A 273 -2.48 -1.50 19.15
CA ILE A 273 -3.27 -0.81 20.19
C ILE A 273 -4.70 -1.34 20.22
N GLN A 274 -5.32 -1.60 19.06
CA GLN A 274 -6.66 -2.21 19.01
C GLN A 274 -6.66 -3.62 19.64
N GLN A 275 -5.60 -4.41 19.44
CA GLN A 275 -5.48 -5.73 20.08
C GLN A 275 -5.29 -5.61 21.59
N VAL A 276 -4.44 -4.69 22.06
CA VAL A 276 -4.25 -4.42 23.50
C VAL A 276 -5.57 -4.09 24.19
N GLN A 277 -6.46 -3.34 23.53
CA GLN A 277 -7.80 -3.09 24.07
C GLN A 277 -8.63 -4.35 24.23
N GLN A 278 -8.58 -5.26 23.26
CA GLN A 278 -9.29 -6.54 23.34
C GLN A 278 -8.77 -7.40 24.49
N PHE A 279 -7.45 -7.44 24.71
CA PHE A 279 -6.83 -8.09 25.87
C PHE A 279 -7.29 -7.49 27.20
N VAL A 280 -7.25 -6.17 27.32
CA VAL A 280 -7.67 -5.47 28.55
C VAL A 280 -9.15 -5.68 28.84
N SER A 281 -9.98 -5.81 27.80
CA SER A 281 -11.42 -6.10 27.94
C SER A 281 -11.76 -7.56 28.27
N GLY A 282 -10.75 -8.45 28.33
CA GLY A 282 -10.95 -9.88 28.59
C GLY A 282 -11.56 -10.66 27.42
N GLN A 283 -11.62 -10.08 26.22
CA GLN A 283 -12.22 -10.68 25.02
C GLN A 283 -11.19 -11.33 24.10
N ALA A 284 -10.07 -11.77 24.68
CA ALA A 284 -8.92 -12.28 23.94
C ALA A 284 -9.08 -13.75 23.53
N ASP A 285 -9.53 -13.96 22.30
CA ASP A 285 -9.54 -15.29 21.70
C ASP A 285 -8.14 -15.72 21.22
N ALA A 286 -7.92 -17.02 21.05
CA ALA A 286 -6.67 -17.58 20.52
C ALA A 286 -6.24 -16.95 19.18
N PHE A 287 -7.22 -16.53 18.36
CA PHE A 287 -6.97 -15.80 17.12
C PHE A 287 -6.32 -14.43 17.37
N GLN A 288 -6.81 -13.65 18.33
CA GLN A 288 -6.27 -12.33 18.65
C GLN A 288 -4.85 -12.42 19.21
N ILE A 289 -4.58 -13.47 20.01
CA ILE A 289 -3.22 -13.80 20.48
C ILE A 289 -2.30 -14.09 19.29
N GLY A 290 -2.72 -14.99 18.39
CA GLY A 290 -1.94 -15.34 17.20
C GLY A 290 -1.72 -14.14 16.27
N PHE A 291 -2.75 -13.33 16.03
CA PHE A 291 -2.66 -12.12 15.21
C PHE A 291 -1.73 -11.08 15.82
N SER A 292 -1.78 -10.88 17.13
CA SER A 292 -0.88 -9.97 17.85
C SER A 292 0.57 -10.43 17.77
N ALA A 293 0.82 -11.73 17.98
CA ALA A 293 2.14 -12.31 17.81
C ALA A 293 2.65 -12.12 16.36
N PHE A 294 1.78 -12.33 15.37
CA PHE A 294 2.09 -12.09 13.96
C PHE A 294 2.45 -10.61 13.69
N LEU A 295 1.70 -9.64 14.24
CA LEU A 295 2.01 -8.22 14.08
C LEU A 295 3.41 -7.87 14.63
N VAL A 296 3.76 -8.40 15.80
CA VAL A 296 5.08 -8.20 16.41
C VAL A 296 6.18 -8.84 15.56
N VAL A 297 6.02 -10.11 15.18
CA VAL A 297 6.98 -10.83 14.33
C VAL A 297 7.18 -10.11 13.00
N ALA A 298 6.09 -9.66 12.37
CA ALA A 298 6.16 -8.90 11.13
C ALA A 298 6.98 -7.61 11.31
N LEU A 299 6.79 -6.84 12.38
CA LEU A 299 7.60 -5.65 12.65
C LEU A 299 9.08 -6.00 12.86
N VAL A 300 9.37 -7.00 13.69
CA VAL A 300 10.74 -7.45 13.99
C VAL A 300 11.47 -7.92 12.73
N VAL A 301 10.75 -8.52 11.77
CA VAL A 301 11.33 -8.98 10.50
C VAL A 301 11.43 -7.85 9.47
N PHE A 302 10.39 -7.05 9.28
CA PHE A 302 10.36 -6.03 8.22
C PHE A 302 11.28 -4.85 8.53
N ILE A 303 11.32 -4.35 9.77
CA ILE A 303 12.16 -3.20 10.14
C ILE A 303 13.62 -3.38 9.72
N PRO A 304 14.34 -4.46 10.11
CA PRO A 304 15.74 -4.63 9.74
C PRO A 304 15.92 -4.77 8.23
N ILE A 305 14.99 -5.44 7.53
CA ILE A 305 15.04 -5.57 6.06
C ILE A 305 14.98 -4.19 5.40
N TYR A 306 14.05 -3.32 5.82
CA TYR A 306 13.92 -1.96 5.28
C TYR A 306 15.14 -1.10 5.63
N VAL A 307 15.62 -1.16 6.89
CA VAL A 307 16.79 -0.39 7.33
C VAL A 307 18.04 -0.75 6.53
N VAL A 308 18.30 -2.05 6.33
CA VAL A 308 19.44 -2.53 5.53
C VAL A 308 19.32 -2.06 4.08
N ARG A 309 18.14 -2.17 3.47
CA ARG A 309 17.89 -1.70 2.10
C ARG A 309 18.08 -0.19 1.95
N ILE A 310 17.63 0.60 2.92
CA ILE A 310 17.83 2.06 2.96
C ILE A 310 19.32 2.38 3.04
N ARG A 311 20.07 1.71 3.92
CA ARG A 311 21.53 1.92 4.05
C ARG A 311 22.26 1.60 2.75
N ARG A 312 21.98 0.44 2.14
CA ARG A 312 22.61 0.03 0.86
C ARG A 312 22.33 1.03 -0.26
N ALA A 313 21.08 1.48 -0.38
CA ALA A 313 20.72 2.48 -1.38
C ALA A 313 21.45 3.82 -1.16
N ARG A 314 21.61 4.26 0.09
CA ARG A 314 22.36 5.49 0.41
C ARG A 314 23.84 5.38 0.05
N ILE A 315 24.46 4.24 0.37
CA ILE A 315 25.88 3.99 0.03
C ILE A 315 26.06 4.01 -1.49
N TYR A 316 25.20 3.32 -2.23
CA TYR A 316 25.25 3.30 -3.69
C TYR A 316 25.05 4.70 -4.29
N ALA A 317 24.12 5.49 -3.74
CA ALA A 317 23.88 6.86 -4.18
C ALA A 317 25.08 7.77 -3.93
N SER A 318 25.78 7.62 -2.80
CA SER A 318 26.99 8.40 -2.50
C SER A 318 28.17 8.01 -3.38
N SER A 319 28.31 6.73 -3.75
CA SER A 319 29.45 6.25 -4.55
C SER A 319 29.31 6.54 -6.05
N HIS A 320 28.09 6.86 -6.52
CA HIS A 320 27.80 7.16 -7.93
C HIS A 320 27.17 8.55 -8.09
N ALA A 321 27.52 9.48 -7.22
CA ALA A 321 26.98 10.85 -7.24
C ALA A 321 27.48 11.65 -8.45
N ASP A 322 28.62 11.28 -9.00
CA ASP A 322 29.25 11.80 -10.23
C ASP A 322 28.40 11.55 -11.49
N LEU A 323 27.61 10.48 -11.52
CA LEU A 323 26.73 10.15 -12.64
C LEU A 323 25.42 10.98 -12.67
N LEU A 324 25.18 11.82 -11.65
CA LEU A 324 23.97 12.63 -11.55
C LEU A 324 24.18 14.00 -12.24
N PRO A 325 23.25 14.44 -13.10
CA PRO A 325 23.31 15.78 -13.66
C PRO A 325 23.30 16.84 -12.54
N PRO A 326 24.14 17.90 -12.61
CA PRO A 326 24.09 18.97 -11.63
C PRO A 326 22.70 19.63 -11.64
N ALA A 327 22.21 20.01 -10.46
CA ALA A 327 20.85 20.51 -10.25
C ALA A 327 20.49 21.73 -11.14
N ASP A 328 21.51 22.45 -11.62
CA ASP A 328 21.40 23.73 -12.32
C ASP A 328 21.48 23.61 -13.86
N ALA A 329 21.85 22.44 -14.41
CA ALA A 329 21.94 22.24 -15.87
C ALA A 329 20.58 22.38 -16.60
N GLY A 330 19.47 22.36 -15.86
CA GLY A 330 18.12 22.60 -16.41
C GLY A 330 17.74 24.07 -16.59
N ILE A 331 18.52 25.02 -16.07
CA ILE A 331 18.24 26.47 -16.15
C ILE A 331 19.02 27.11 -17.31
N ALA A 332 20.27 26.70 -17.54
CA ALA A 332 21.12 27.26 -18.59
C ALA A 332 20.73 26.87 -20.03
N GLY A 333 19.95 25.79 -20.22
CA GLY A 333 19.55 25.31 -21.55
C GLY A 333 18.33 26.00 -22.17
N SER A 334 17.62 26.88 -21.45
CA SER A 334 16.43 27.60 -21.95
C SER A 334 16.69 29.06 -22.34
N THR A 335 17.90 29.58 -22.13
CA THR A 335 18.27 30.95 -22.51
C THR A 335 18.95 31.06 -23.87
N ASN A 336 19.23 29.94 -24.57
CA ASN A 336 19.89 29.92 -25.88
C ASN A 336 19.02 29.34 -27.02
N ARG A 337 17.69 29.56 -26.97
CA ARG A 337 16.83 29.42 -28.14
C ARG A 337 16.12 30.75 -28.37
N GLU A 338 16.88 31.71 -28.88
CA GLU A 338 16.38 32.80 -29.72
C GLU A 338 16.46 32.36 -31.19
#